data_AF-A0A497I0E7-F1
#
_entry.id   AF-A0A497I0E7-F1
#
_cell.length_a   1.000
_cell.length_b   1.000
_cell.length_c   1.000
_cell.angle_alpha   90.00
_cell.angle_beta   90.00
_cell.angle_gamma   90.00
#
_symmetry.space_group_name_H-M   'P 1'
#
loop_
_entity.id
_entity.type
_entity.pdbx_description
1 polymer ?
#
loop_
_entity_poly.entity_id
_entity_poly.type
_entity_poly.pdbx_seq_one_letter_code
_entity_poly.pdbx_strand_id
1 'polypeptide(L)' 'MDRDDTGLVVIDLQEKFLPVIHNIKGVISNAEKVIRTFKILKMPIMITEQYPKGLGKTVESISKLIE' A
#
# COMPACT_ATOMS: atom_id res chain seq x y z
N MET A 1 8.80 17.29 8.22
CA MET A 1 8.73 15.82 8.26
C MET A 1 10.15 15.36 8.46
N ASP A 2 10.47 14.93 9.67
CA ASP A 2 11.77 14.36 9.96
C ASP A 2 11.70 12.86 9.71
N ARG A 3 12.86 12.24 9.45
CA ARG A 3 12.88 10.80 9.18
C ARG A 3 12.36 10.00 10.37
N ASP A 4 12.65 10.46 11.59
CA ASP A 4 12.43 9.72 12.82
C ASP A 4 11.00 9.87 13.35
N ASP A 5 10.22 10.82 12.83
CA ASP A 5 8.82 11.08 13.23
C ASP A 5 7.79 10.77 12.13
N THR A 6 8.23 10.15 11.03
CA THR A 6 7.40 9.91 9.85
C THR A 6 7.29 8.42 9.54
N GLY A 7 6.06 7.94 9.31
CA GLY A 7 5.76 6.58 8.87
C GLY A 7 4.76 6.55 7.72
N LEU A 8 4.78 5.48 6.92
CA LEU A 8 3.81 5.23 5.85
C LEU A 8 2.75 4.26 6.34
N VAL A 9 1.48 4.62 6.15
CA VAL A 9 0.35 3.69 6.35
C VAL A 9 -0.32 3.47 5.00
N VAL A 10 -0.33 2.21 4.54
CA VAL A 10 -1.02 1.77 3.32
C VAL A 10 -2.36 1.18 3.72
N ILE A 11 -3.44 1.86 3.34
CA ILE A 11 -4.78 1.55 3.82
C ILE A 11 -5.56 0.82 2.73
N ASP A 12 -5.93 -0.43 3.01
CA ASP A 12 -7.00 -1.19 2.35
C ASP A 12 -6.90 -1.24 0.81
N LEU A 13 -5.67 -1.30 0.28
CA LEU A 13 -5.42 -1.54 -1.15
C LEU A 13 -5.66 -3.01 -1.50
N GLN A 14 -6.93 -3.43 -1.50
CA GLN A 14 -7.35 -4.82 -1.65
C GLN A 14 -7.98 -5.11 -3.01
N GLU A 15 -7.90 -6.38 -3.43
CA GLU A 15 -8.31 -6.85 -4.76
C GLU A 15 -9.76 -6.50 -5.14
N LYS A 16 -10.72 -6.56 -4.21
CA LYS A 16 -12.11 -6.27 -4.55
C LYS A 16 -12.43 -4.79 -4.71
N PHE A 17 -11.54 -3.88 -4.30
CA PHE A 17 -11.71 -2.46 -4.56
C PHE A 17 -11.24 -2.05 -5.96
N LEU A 18 -10.39 -2.85 -6.61
CA LEU A 18 -9.83 -2.54 -7.91
C LEU A 18 -10.85 -2.07 -8.96
N PRO A 19 -12.03 -2.73 -9.15
CA PRO A 19 -12.98 -2.33 -10.18
C PRO A 19 -13.76 -1.05 -9.86
N VAL A 20 -13.80 -0.61 -8.60
CA VAL A 20 -14.61 0.54 -8.17
C VAL A 20 -13.79 1.80 -7.89
N ILE A 21 -12.46 1.68 -7.83
CA ILE A 21 -11.55 2.81 -7.65
C ILE A 21 -11.27 3.47 -9.00
N HIS A 22 -11.58 4.76 -9.10
CA HIS A 22 -11.19 5.57 -10.25
C HIS A 22 -9.66 5.61 -10.41
N ASN A 23 -9.18 5.41 -11.65
CA ASN A 23 -7.75 5.40 -11.98
C ASN A 23 -6.91 4.46 -11.09
N ILE A 24 -7.42 3.26 -10.82
CA ILE A 24 -6.74 2.28 -9.95
C ILE A 24 -5.28 2.00 -10.37
N LYS A 25 -4.98 1.95 -11.67
CA LYS A 25 -3.60 1.75 -12.16
C LYS A 25 -2.67 2.86 -11.68
N GLY A 26 -3.13 4.11 -11.70
CA GLY A 26 -2.37 5.26 -11.18
C GLY A 26 -2.20 5.20 -9.66
N VAL A 27 -3.25 4.81 -8.94
CA VAL A 27 -3.20 4.63 -7.48
C VAL A 27 -2.16 3.58 -7.09
N ILE A 28 -2.21 2.39 -7.71
CA ILE A 28 -1.24 1.32 -7.46
C ILE A 28 0.17 1.77 -7.82
N SER A 29 0.39 2.37 -8.99
CA SER A 29 1.72 2.84 -9.40
C SER A 29 2.30 3.88 -8.43
N ASN A 30 1.48 4.78 -7.90
CA ASN A 30 1.94 5.78 -6.94
C ASN A 30 2.20 5.17 -5.56
N ALA A 31 1.34 4.26 -5.10
CA ALA A 31 1.56 3.53 -3.85
C ALA A 31 2.87 2.74 -3.89
N GLU A 32 3.15 2.03 -4.99
CA GLU A 32 4.41 1.30 -5.19
C GLU A 32 5.63 2.21 -5.11
N LYS A 33 5.57 3.41 -5.71
CA LYS A 33 6.67 4.39 -5.62
C LYS A 33 6.92 4.81 -4.18
N VAL A 34 5.88 5.18 -3.44
CA VAL A 34 6.00 5.65 -2.05
C VAL A 34 6.52 4.53 -1.14
N ILE A 35 6.00 3.30 -1.28
CA ILE A 35 6.47 2.13 -0.52
C ILE A 35 7.96 1.88 -0.79
N ARG A 36 8.38 1.90 -2.07
CA ARG A 36 9.80 1.73 -2.42
C ARG A 36 10.68 2.82 -1.82
N THR A 37 10.22 4.09 -1.84
CA THR A 37 10.93 5.20 -1.20
C THR A 37 11.11 4.95 0.29
N PHE A 38 10.05 4.56 1.01
CA PHE A 38 10.14 4.29 2.45
C PHE A 38 11.07 3.09 2.75
N LYS A 39 11.07 2.04 1.93
CA LYS A 39 12.03 0.93 2.05
C LYS A 39 13.47 1.39 1.85
N ILE A 40 13.75 2.19 0.82
CA ILE A 40 15.10 2.73 0.55
C ILE A 40 15.58 3.59 1.73
N LEU A 41 14.70 4.40 2.30
CA LEU A 41 15.00 5.27 3.43
C LEU A 41 15.03 4.54 4.78
N LYS A 42 14.68 3.24 4.80
CA LYS A 42 14.54 2.41 6.00
C LYS A 42 13.56 3.01 7.01
N MET A 43 12.47 3.60 6.51
CA MET A 43 11.43 4.23 7.31
C MET A 43 10.28 3.24 7.60
N PRO A 44 9.52 3.44 8.69
CA PRO A 44 8.42 2.55 9.05
C PRO A 44 7.32 2.49 7.99
N ILE A 45 6.82 1.29 7.72
CA ILE A 45 5.67 1.04 6.84
C ILE A 45 4.69 0.12 7.58
N MET A 46 3.41 0.48 7.58
CA MET A 46 2.30 -0.32 8.09
C MET A 46 1.27 -0.54 6.98
N ILE A 47 0.66 -1.72 6.93
CA ILE A 47 -0.45 -2.03 6.03
C ILE A 47 -1.67 -2.41 6.86
N THR A 48 -2.83 -1.94 6.44
CA THR A 48 -4.13 -2.41 6.95
C THR A 48 -4.92 -3.09 5.85
N GLU A 49 -5.76 -4.05 6.26
CA GLU A 49 -6.72 -4.67 5.38
C GLU A 49 -8.09 -4.68 6.07
N GLN A 50 -9.10 -4.17 5.39
CA GLN A 50 -10.48 -4.21 5.85
C GLN A 50 -11.09 -5.56 5.46
N TYR A 51 -11.61 -6.31 6.44
CA TYR A 51 -12.33 -7.57 6.23
C TYR A 51 -11.78 -8.45 5.08
N PRO A 52 -10.54 -8.98 5.16
CA PRO A 52 -9.88 -9.66 4.03
C PRO A 52 -10.66 -10.84 3.48
N LYS A 53 -11.42 -11.53 4.36
CA LYS A 53 -12.30 -12.63 3.99
C LYS A 53 -13.33 -12.23 2.93
N GLY A 54 -13.84 -10.99 3.00
CA GLY A 54 -14.86 -10.48 2.09
C GLY A 54 -14.32 -9.59 0.99
N LEU A 55 -13.23 -8.85 1.22
CA LEU A 55 -12.69 -7.84 0.31
C LEU A 55 -11.41 -8.27 -0.43
N GLY A 56 -10.95 -9.50 -0.20
CA GLY A 56 -9.69 -10.00 -0.75
C GLY A 56 -8.51 -9.52 0.06
N LYS A 57 -7.31 -9.97 -0.33
CA LYS A 57 -6.06 -9.51 0.30
C LYS A 57 -5.60 -8.22 -0.35
N THR A 58 -4.56 -7.62 0.24
CA THR A 58 -3.76 -6.58 -0.37
C THR A 58 -3.34 -7.02 -1.78
N VAL A 59 -3.42 -6.10 -2.74
CA VAL A 59 -3.07 -6.34 -4.14
C VAL A 59 -1.64 -6.90 -4.24
N GLU A 60 -1.46 -7.96 -5.02
CA GLU A 60 -0.20 -8.72 -5.10
C GLU A 60 1.02 -7.84 -5.41
N SER A 61 0.87 -6.83 -6.27
CA SER A 61 1.97 -5.93 -6.63
C SER A 61 2.45 -5.09 -5.45
N ILE A 62 1.58 -4.82 -4.48
CA ILE A 62 1.89 -4.13 -3.23
C ILE A 62 2.44 -5.11 -2.20
N SER A 63 1.84 -6.29 -2.04
CA SER A 63 2.29 -7.28 -1.03
C SER A 63 3.73 -7.72 -1.27
N LYS A 64 4.12 -7.96 -2.53
CA LYS A 64 5.49 -8.31 -2.93
C LYS A 64 6.53 -7.23 -2.62
N LEU A 65 6.11 -5.99 -2.40
CA LEU A 65 7.03 -4.93 -2.01
C LEU A 65 7.32 -4.93 -0.53
N ILE A 66 6.53 -5.60 0.30
CA ILE A 66 6.62 -5.47 1.76
C ILE A 66 7.20 -6.75 2.39
N GLU A 67 7.13 -7.88 1.68
CA GLU A 67 8.01 -9.05 1.90
C GLU A 67 9.51 -8.66 1.80
#